data_AF-A0A4D6H8G0-F1
#
_entry.id   AF-A0A4D6H8G0-F1
#
_cell.length_a   1.000
_cell.length_b   1.000
_cell.length_c   1.000
_cell.angle_alpha   90.00
_cell.angle_beta   90.00
_cell.angle_gamma   90.00
#
_symmetry.space_group_name_H-M   'P 1'
#
loop_
_entity.id
_entity.type
_entity.pdbx_description
1 polymer ?
#
loop_
_entity_poly.entity_id
_entity_poly.type
_entity_poly.pdbx_seq_one_letter_code
_entity_poly.pdbx_strand_id
1 'polypeptide(L)'
;MECPRCETDIGHDVNYCRSCGLPIGTLRDVVRDWNCPRCEVELDGQPPACPECGLKIEKLRERVLPPHPESSTTAGRQGETGQTQHESSQQPSEPATQQPTVGAPASGSAGDTSKRATEQPQGGQPTQQSGTRDPQSGTPETRPGTSGRRAAWTQRNRQAQQSLAAARTSLERVPVVPAVLAGVAAYALNFALFFVLLIVEFPDRGESAYYGVTEFAGWFLYNAHQVEIAETTSSTRGMTSQTSNYLVEAYSSTSTTVPDFLYYLVPMVVLYLAGLAVVRRARPTPERWQDGAAVGVPLAGGYAAATLLGALSVFSVDVTNNYGGGSLSIQPELLPALLLMGIAYPVIIGGIAGAIGSREPLF
;
A
#
# COMPACT_ATOMS: atom_id res chain seq x y z
N MET A 1 5.98 -38.95 -6.61
CA MET A 1 4.84 -38.28 -7.29
C MET A 1 5.44 -37.24 -8.24
N GLU A 2 4.89 -36.99 -9.41
CA GLU A 2 5.51 -36.04 -10.35
C GLU A 2 5.02 -34.60 -10.09
N CYS A 3 5.94 -33.64 -10.15
CA CYS A 3 5.60 -32.23 -10.01
C CYS A 3 4.66 -31.81 -11.16
N PRO A 4 3.46 -31.26 -10.88
CA PRO A 4 2.51 -30.89 -11.93
C PRO A 4 2.95 -29.72 -12.81
N ARG A 5 4.07 -29.05 -12.49
CA ARG A 5 4.62 -27.94 -13.26
C ARG A 5 5.82 -28.32 -14.13
N CYS A 6 6.69 -29.22 -13.66
CA CYS A 6 7.94 -29.55 -14.36
C CYS A 6 8.19 -31.05 -14.51
N GLU A 7 7.20 -31.87 -14.14
CA GLU A 7 7.17 -33.33 -14.31
C GLU A 7 8.35 -34.08 -13.66
N THR A 8 9.13 -33.39 -12.82
CA THR A 8 10.19 -34.02 -12.04
C THR A 8 9.58 -34.84 -10.91
N ASP A 9 10.06 -36.06 -10.72
CA ASP A 9 9.67 -36.88 -9.58
C ASP A 9 10.06 -36.21 -8.26
N ILE A 10 9.09 -36.10 -7.37
CA ILE A 10 9.19 -35.50 -6.05
C ILE A 10 8.65 -36.50 -5.01
N GLY A 11 9.30 -36.56 -3.85
CA GLY A 11 8.84 -37.38 -2.73
C GLY A 11 7.43 -36.98 -2.25
N HIS A 12 6.73 -37.88 -1.57
CA HIS A 12 5.32 -37.69 -1.19
C HIS A 12 5.10 -36.60 -0.10
N ASP A 13 6.16 -36.11 0.55
CA ASP A 13 6.10 -35.17 1.69
C ASP A 13 6.98 -33.93 1.50
N VAL A 14 7.07 -33.39 0.29
CA VAL A 14 7.80 -32.14 0.04
C VAL A 14 6.87 -30.93 -0.03
N ASN A 15 7.22 -29.85 0.67
CA ASN A 15 6.47 -28.59 0.64
C ASN A 15 6.72 -27.80 -0.65
N TYR A 16 7.84 -28.04 -1.34
CA TYR A 16 8.21 -27.38 -2.58
C TYR A 16 8.93 -28.33 -3.55
N CYS A 17 8.71 -28.15 -4.85
CA CYS A 17 9.47 -28.83 -5.88
C CYS A 17 10.85 -28.17 -6.02
N ARG A 18 11.93 -28.94 -5.83
CA ARG A 18 13.31 -28.45 -5.92
C ARG A 18 13.73 -28.03 -7.32
N SER A 19 13.08 -28.54 -8.36
CA SER A 19 13.44 -28.23 -9.75
C SER A 19 12.83 -26.93 -10.27
N CYS A 20 11.59 -26.62 -9.87
CA CYS A 20 10.84 -25.47 -10.42
C CYS A 20 10.27 -24.52 -9.37
N GLY A 21 10.52 -24.78 -8.08
CA GLY A 21 10.08 -23.94 -6.96
C GLY A 21 8.56 -23.93 -6.73
N LEU A 22 7.80 -24.89 -7.28
CA LEU A 22 6.35 -24.93 -7.07
C LEU A 22 6.04 -25.32 -5.61
N PRO A 23 5.26 -24.54 -4.85
CA PRO A 23 4.86 -24.89 -3.48
C PRO A 23 3.78 -25.98 -3.50
N ILE A 24 4.19 -27.22 -3.32
CA ILE A 24 3.32 -28.40 -3.33
C ILE A 24 2.46 -28.47 -2.06
N GLY A 25 2.96 -27.95 -0.93
CA GLY A 25 2.22 -27.91 0.34
C GLY A 25 0.94 -27.09 0.22
N THR A 26 1.07 -25.83 -0.20
CA THR A 26 -0.08 -24.93 -0.41
C THR A 26 -1.06 -25.46 -1.44
N LEU A 27 -0.57 -26.14 -2.49
CA LEU A 27 -1.44 -26.76 -3.50
C LEU A 27 -2.28 -27.90 -2.90
N ARG A 28 -1.74 -28.64 -1.94
CA ARG A 28 -2.44 -29.71 -1.23
C ARG A 28 -3.50 -29.16 -0.30
N ASP A 29 -3.22 -28.03 0.34
CA ASP A 29 -4.15 -27.36 1.26
C ASP A 29 -5.33 -26.73 0.47
N VAL A 30 -5.05 -26.02 -0.62
CA VAL A 30 -6.09 -25.44 -1.51
C VAL A 30 -6.99 -26.51 -2.13
N VAL A 31 -6.44 -27.67 -2.51
CA VAL A 31 -7.24 -28.80 -3.02
C VAL A 31 -8.06 -29.49 -1.90
N ARG A 32 -7.65 -29.37 -0.63
CA ARG A 32 -8.41 -29.89 0.51
C ARG A 32 -9.53 -28.95 0.95
N ASP A 33 -9.36 -27.65 0.77
CA ASP A 33 -10.32 -26.61 1.17
C ASP A 33 -11.46 -26.39 0.15
N TRP A 34 -11.61 -27.29 -0.83
CA TRP A 34 -12.64 -27.24 -1.88
C TRP A 34 -12.66 -25.96 -2.72
N ASN A 35 -11.60 -25.16 -2.75
CA ASN A 35 -11.53 -23.98 -3.60
C ASN A 35 -10.85 -24.28 -4.94
N CYS A 36 -11.35 -23.69 -6.02
CA CYS A 36 -10.71 -23.82 -7.33
C CYS A 36 -9.36 -23.08 -7.35
N PRO A 37 -8.22 -23.75 -7.61
CA PRO A 37 -6.90 -23.10 -7.56
C PRO A 37 -6.63 -22.12 -8.71
N ARG A 38 -7.56 -21.96 -9.65
CA ARG A 38 -7.44 -21.03 -10.78
C ARG A 38 -8.32 -19.79 -10.64
N CYS A 39 -9.50 -19.91 -10.05
CA CYS A 39 -10.46 -18.82 -9.96
C CYS A 39 -11.04 -18.62 -8.56
N GLU A 40 -10.51 -19.35 -7.57
CA GLU A 40 -10.79 -19.22 -6.14
C GLU A 40 -12.27 -19.37 -5.74
N VAL A 41 -13.12 -19.83 -6.66
CA VAL A 41 -14.51 -20.17 -6.35
C VAL A 41 -14.56 -21.41 -5.46
N GLU A 42 -15.38 -21.35 -4.42
CA GLU A 42 -15.73 -22.49 -3.59
C GLU A 42 -16.48 -23.53 -4.44
N LEU A 43 -16.04 -24.79 -4.37
CA LEU A 43 -16.61 -25.89 -5.14
C LEU A 43 -17.57 -26.67 -4.25
N ASP A 44 -18.85 -26.66 -4.59
CA ASP A 44 -19.84 -27.52 -3.96
C ASP A 44 -19.61 -28.98 -4.39
N GLY A 45 -19.00 -29.78 -3.51
CA GLY A 45 -18.77 -31.21 -3.71
C GLY A 45 -17.56 -31.53 -4.60
N GLN A 46 -17.65 -32.59 -5.39
CA GLN A 46 -16.55 -33.13 -6.22
C GLN A 46 -16.83 -32.97 -7.73
N PRO A 47 -16.91 -31.73 -8.26
CA PRO A 47 -17.21 -31.56 -9.68
C PRO A 47 -15.99 -31.96 -10.54
N PRO A 48 -16.20 -32.66 -11.67
CA PRO A 48 -15.10 -33.09 -12.55
C PRO A 48 -14.37 -31.92 -13.22
N ALA A 49 -15.03 -30.76 -13.33
CA ALA A 49 -14.46 -29.50 -13.76
C ALA A 49 -15.08 -28.32 -13.01
N CYS A 50 -14.31 -27.26 -12.81
CA CYS A 50 -14.78 -26.03 -12.21
C CYS A 50 -15.82 -25.35 -13.14
N PRO A 51 -17.02 -24.99 -12.62
CA PRO A 51 -18.08 -24.38 -13.42
C PRO A 51 -17.71 -22.99 -13.95
N GLU A 52 -16.89 -22.24 -13.22
CA GLU A 52 -16.52 -20.85 -13.57
C GLU A 52 -15.37 -20.78 -14.59
N CYS A 53 -14.34 -21.61 -14.45
CA CYS A 53 -13.12 -21.49 -15.26
C CYS A 53 -12.79 -22.72 -16.12
N GLY A 54 -13.61 -23.77 -16.05
CA GLY A 54 -13.44 -25.00 -16.85
C GLY A 54 -12.21 -25.84 -16.47
N LEU A 55 -11.54 -25.54 -15.36
CA LEU A 55 -10.39 -26.32 -14.88
C LEU A 55 -10.83 -27.74 -14.52
N LYS A 56 -10.20 -28.77 -15.09
CA LYS A 56 -10.50 -30.18 -14.81
C LYS A 56 -9.96 -30.59 -13.43
N ILE A 57 -10.79 -30.42 -12.39
CA ILE A 57 -10.46 -30.67 -10.98
C ILE A 57 -10.12 -32.15 -10.76
N GLU A 58 -10.82 -33.07 -11.42
CA GLU A 58 -10.59 -34.51 -11.28
C GLU A 58 -9.15 -34.91 -11.64
N LYS A 59 -8.66 -34.44 -12.79
CA LYS A 59 -7.30 -34.71 -13.26
C LYS A 59 -6.21 -34.05 -12.43
N LEU A 60 -6.56 -33.01 -11.68
CA LEU A 60 -5.64 -32.32 -10.79
C LEU A 60 -5.56 -33.08 -9.46
N ARG A 61 -6.71 -33.53 -8.94
CA ARG A 61 -6.81 -34.30 -7.71
C ARG A 61 -6.06 -35.63 -7.80
N GLU A 62 -6.25 -36.37 -8.89
CA GLU A 62 -5.56 -37.66 -9.13
C GLU A 62 -4.02 -37.53 -9.13
N ARG A 63 -3.49 -36.35 -9.46
CA ARG A 63 -2.04 -36.08 -9.42
C ARG A 63 -1.54 -35.60 -8.07
N VAL A 64 -2.40 -34.99 -7.26
CA VAL A 64 -2.02 -34.28 -6.03
C VAL A 64 -2.33 -35.10 -4.77
N LEU A 65 -3.38 -35.91 -4.79
CA LEU A 65 -3.75 -36.82 -3.69
C LEU A 65 -3.50 -38.27 -4.14
N PRO A 66 -2.51 -38.99 -3.58
CA PRO A 66 -2.42 -40.43 -3.81
C PRO A 66 -3.68 -41.12 -3.24
N PRO A 67 -4.15 -42.23 -3.84
CA PRO A 67 -5.25 -43.00 -3.27
C PRO A 67 -4.87 -43.47 -1.86
N HIS A 68 -5.79 -43.31 -0.90
CA HIS A 68 -5.64 -43.93 0.41
C HIS A 68 -5.51 -45.46 0.23
N PRO A 69 -4.68 -46.15 1.02
CA PRO A 69 -4.74 -47.60 1.08
C PRO A 69 -6.05 -47.97 1.73
N GLU A 70 -7.08 -48.21 0.92
CA GLU A 70 -8.29 -48.85 1.40
C GLU A 70 -7.94 -50.23 1.94
N SER A 71 -8.29 -50.40 3.21
CA SER A 71 -8.35 -51.63 3.96
C SER A 71 -8.66 -52.83 3.08
N SER A 72 -7.71 -53.77 3.06
CA SER A 72 -7.90 -55.17 2.70
C SER A 72 -9.21 -55.72 3.28
N THR A 73 -10.23 -55.80 2.43
CA THR A 73 -11.36 -56.70 2.66
C THR A 73 -11.30 -57.77 1.60
N THR A 74 -10.92 -58.95 2.07
CA THR A 74 -10.80 -60.22 1.39
C THR A 74 -11.98 -60.48 0.45
N ALA A 75 -11.73 -60.48 -0.86
CA ALA A 75 -12.66 -61.01 -1.85
C ALA A 75 -12.71 -62.54 -1.73
N GLY A 76 -13.70 -63.02 -0.98
CA GLY A 76 -14.22 -64.37 -1.08
C GLY A 76 -15.07 -64.53 -2.33
N ARG A 77 -14.51 -65.26 -3.30
CA ARG A 77 -15.10 -66.21 -4.27
C ARG A 77 -16.64 -66.32 -4.41
N GLN A 78 -17.05 -66.54 -5.67
CA GLN A 78 -18.35 -66.99 -6.24
C GLN A 78 -19.23 -65.83 -6.73
N GLY A 79 -19.76 -65.77 -7.96
CA GLY A 79 -19.83 -66.68 -9.11
C GLY A 79 -21.07 -66.31 -9.94
N GLU A 80 -20.94 -66.31 -11.29
CA GLU A 80 -22.03 -66.47 -12.29
C GLU A 80 -23.12 -65.37 -12.37
N THR A 81 -23.80 -65.00 -13.46
CA THR A 81 -23.83 -65.26 -14.93
C THR A 81 -24.83 -64.24 -15.52
N GLY A 82 -24.81 -64.01 -16.84
CA GLY A 82 -25.96 -63.55 -17.64
C GLY A 82 -26.01 -62.03 -17.91
N GLN A 83 -25.64 -61.55 -19.09
CA GLN A 83 -26.36 -61.53 -20.38
C GLN A 83 -27.30 -60.33 -20.61
N THR A 84 -27.03 -59.68 -21.75
CA THR A 84 -27.95 -59.03 -22.72
C THR A 84 -28.63 -57.71 -22.41
N GLN A 85 -28.24 -56.70 -23.23
CA GLN A 85 -29.05 -55.83 -24.08
C GLN A 85 -30.44 -55.40 -23.57
N HIS A 86 -30.67 -54.08 -23.50
CA HIS A 86 -31.75 -53.48 -24.29
C HIS A 86 -31.67 -51.95 -24.37
N GLU A 87 -31.86 -51.52 -25.60
CA GLU A 87 -32.16 -50.21 -26.14
C GLU A 87 -33.52 -49.66 -25.64
N SER A 88 -33.58 -48.38 -25.24
CA SER A 88 -34.77 -47.56 -25.52
C SER A 88 -34.56 -46.08 -25.24
N SER A 89 -34.62 -45.32 -26.33
CA SER A 89 -34.91 -43.89 -26.35
C SER A 89 -36.38 -43.67 -25.98
N GLN A 90 -36.69 -42.77 -25.04
CA GLN A 90 -37.99 -42.12 -24.96
C GLN A 90 -37.85 -40.68 -24.41
N GLN A 91 -38.29 -39.75 -25.26
CA GLN A 91 -38.50 -38.32 -25.05
C GLN A 91 -39.96 -38.11 -24.53
N PRO A 92 -40.50 -36.89 -24.46
CA PRO A 92 -40.40 -35.85 -23.42
C PRO A 92 -41.73 -35.65 -22.66
N SER A 93 -41.71 -34.87 -21.56
CA SER A 93 -42.93 -34.15 -21.11
C SER A 93 -42.63 -33.06 -20.08
N GLU A 94 -42.71 -31.80 -20.53
CA GLU A 94 -43.32 -30.67 -19.79
C GLU A 94 -44.87 -30.80 -19.87
N PRO A 95 -45.74 -29.93 -19.29
CA PRO A 95 -45.52 -28.69 -18.53
C PRO A 95 -46.40 -28.54 -17.24
N ALA A 96 -46.14 -27.52 -16.42
CA ALA A 96 -47.20 -26.88 -15.62
C ALA A 96 -46.86 -25.43 -15.23
N THR A 97 -47.65 -24.53 -15.80
CA THR A 97 -47.74 -23.08 -15.57
C THR A 97 -48.32 -22.75 -14.19
N GLN A 98 -47.87 -21.66 -13.56
CA GLN A 98 -48.74 -20.70 -12.83
C GLN A 98 -48.01 -19.39 -12.46
N GLN A 99 -48.50 -18.30 -13.04
CA GLN A 99 -48.38 -16.90 -12.63
C GLN A 99 -49.75 -16.51 -11.99
N PRO A 100 -49.90 -15.44 -11.17
CA PRO A 100 -49.71 -14.05 -11.65
C PRO A 100 -49.22 -12.99 -10.62
N THR A 101 -49.00 -11.81 -11.22
CA THR A 101 -48.75 -10.40 -10.82
C THR A 101 -49.38 -9.87 -9.49
N VAL A 102 -49.10 -8.68 -8.91
CA VAL A 102 -48.76 -7.31 -9.34
C VAL A 102 -48.22 -6.52 -8.10
N GLY A 103 -47.40 -5.47 -8.27
CA GLY A 103 -47.33 -4.39 -7.27
C GLY A 103 -46.17 -3.40 -7.39
N ALA A 104 -46.39 -2.26 -8.07
CA ALA A 104 -45.65 -1.00 -7.88
C ALA A 104 -46.52 -0.04 -7.03
N PRO A 105 -45.98 1.02 -6.39
CA PRO A 105 -45.72 2.28 -7.12
C PRO A 105 -44.50 3.10 -6.64
N ALA A 106 -44.35 4.27 -7.27
CA ALA A 106 -43.16 5.12 -7.41
C ALA A 106 -43.01 6.29 -6.41
N SER A 107 -41.82 6.92 -6.41
CA SER A 107 -41.46 8.36 -6.29
C SER A 107 -40.06 8.49 -5.64
N GLY A 108 -39.12 9.36 -6.00
CA GLY A 108 -38.96 10.42 -6.99
C GLY A 108 -37.68 11.23 -6.65
N SER A 109 -37.14 11.96 -7.65
CA SER A 109 -36.16 13.08 -7.55
C SER A 109 -34.70 12.75 -7.16
N ALA A 110 -33.63 13.36 -7.66
CA ALA A 110 -33.26 14.23 -8.79
C ALA A 110 -31.77 14.57 -8.57
N GLY A 111 -30.95 14.75 -9.60
CA GLY A 111 -29.59 15.30 -9.41
C GLY A 111 -28.57 14.98 -10.50
N ASP A 112 -28.77 15.56 -11.68
CA ASP A 112 -27.83 15.62 -12.81
C ASP A 112 -26.50 16.29 -12.43
N THR A 113 -25.37 15.69 -12.81
CA THR A 113 -24.11 16.44 -13.05
C THR A 113 -23.52 16.04 -14.39
N SER A 114 -23.81 16.87 -15.40
CA SER A 114 -23.26 16.77 -16.74
C SER A 114 -21.78 17.16 -16.75
N LYS A 115 -21.01 16.28 -17.41
CA LYS A 115 -19.66 16.46 -17.93
C LYS A 115 -19.53 17.79 -18.68
N ARG A 116 -18.43 18.52 -18.47
CA ARG A 116 -18.01 19.62 -19.36
C ARG A 116 -16.63 19.32 -19.91
N ALA A 117 -16.61 18.94 -21.18
CA ALA A 117 -15.44 18.85 -22.02
C ALA A 117 -14.89 20.24 -22.32
N THR A 118 -13.56 20.30 -22.40
CA THR A 118 -12.77 21.49 -22.74
C THR A 118 -12.63 21.55 -24.26
N GLU A 119 -13.35 22.46 -24.92
CA GLU A 119 -13.09 22.83 -26.31
C GLU A 119 -12.45 24.21 -26.37
N GLN A 120 -11.22 24.24 -26.87
CA GLN A 120 -10.59 25.40 -27.52
C GLN A 120 -11.35 25.75 -28.80
N PRO A 121 -11.44 27.04 -29.15
CA PRO A 121 -11.17 27.36 -30.55
C PRO A 121 -10.23 28.55 -30.78
N GLN A 122 -9.68 28.48 -31.98
CA GLN A 122 -8.57 29.23 -32.54
C GLN A 122 -8.92 30.67 -32.91
N GLY A 123 -7.83 31.41 -33.16
CA GLY A 123 -7.80 32.78 -33.64
C GLY A 123 -8.67 33.07 -34.85
N GLY A 124 -9.23 34.27 -34.84
CA GLY A 124 -9.79 34.96 -35.98
C GLY A 124 -9.80 36.46 -35.69
N GLN A 125 -8.92 37.21 -36.36
CA GLN A 125 -9.15 38.65 -36.59
C GLN A 125 -10.42 38.80 -37.45
N PRO A 126 -11.20 39.88 -37.27
CA PRO A 126 -11.10 40.89 -38.32
C PRO A 126 -11.38 42.35 -37.90
N THR A 127 -10.89 43.23 -38.78
CA THR A 127 -11.46 44.53 -39.19
C THR A 127 -11.49 45.71 -38.21
N GLN A 128 -10.63 46.68 -38.55
CA GLN A 128 -10.78 48.09 -38.22
C GLN A 128 -12.11 48.62 -38.75
N GLN A 129 -12.92 49.22 -37.87
CA GLN A 129 -13.95 50.18 -38.27
C GLN A 129 -13.83 51.42 -37.40
N SER A 130 -13.53 52.52 -38.08
CA SER A 130 -13.57 53.89 -37.59
C SER A 130 -15.01 54.28 -37.28
N GLY A 131 -15.25 54.83 -36.09
CA GLY A 131 -16.54 55.37 -35.69
C GLY A 131 -16.38 56.35 -34.53
N THR A 132 -16.41 57.62 -34.85
CA THR A 132 -16.46 58.76 -33.93
C THR A 132 -17.84 58.86 -33.27
N ARG A 133 -17.90 58.98 -31.94
CA ARG A 133 -18.96 59.70 -31.21
C ARG A 133 -18.58 59.98 -29.74
N ASP A 134 -19.13 61.11 -29.30
CA ASP A 134 -18.80 61.95 -28.14
C ASP A 134 -18.95 61.34 -26.73
N PRO A 135 -18.32 61.97 -25.70
CA PRO A 135 -18.27 61.46 -24.34
C PRO A 135 -19.53 61.82 -23.55
N GLN A 136 -20.24 60.82 -23.03
CA GLN A 136 -21.21 61.01 -21.96
C GLN A 136 -20.67 60.49 -20.62
N SER A 137 -20.76 61.37 -19.64
CA SER A 137 -20.49 61.25 -18.22
C SER A 137 -20.95 59.92 -17.62
N GLY A 138 -19.99 59.05 -17.31
CA GLY A 138 -20.13 57.93 -16.39
C GLY A 138 -19.11 58.09 -15.26
N THR A 139 -19.59 58.02 -14.03
CA THR A 139 -18.80 57.99 -12.79
C THR A 139 -17.57 57.07 -12.91
N PRO A 140 -16.38 57.45 -12.38
CA PRO A 140 -15.21 56.59 -12.43
C PRO A 140 -15.43 55.39 -11.51
N GLU A 141 -15.85 54.27 -12.10
CA GLU A 141 -15.73 52.96 -11.49
C GLU A 141 -14.23 52.72 -11.26
N THR A 142 -13.82 52.80 -9.99
CA THR A 142 -12.44 52.60 -9.56
C THR A 142 -12.09 51.12 -9.71
N ARG A 143 -11.73 50.72 -10.94
CA ARG A 143 -11.03 49.46 -11.17
C ARG A 143 -9.80 49.43 -10.27
N PRO A 144 -9.59 48.41 -9.41
CA PRO A 144 -8.42 48.33 -8.56
C PRO A 144 -7.16 48.41 -9.43
N GLY A 145 -6.46 49.54 -9.32
CA GLY A 145 -5.31 49.85 -10.15
C GLY A 145 -4.25 48.76 -10.08
N THR A 146 -3.61 48.48 -11.22
CA THR A 146 -2.41 47.63 -11.31
C THR A 146 -1.27 48.09 -10.39
N SER A 147 -1.34 49.31 -9.86
CA SER A 147 -0.48 49.85 -8.80
C SER A 147 -0.67 49.14 -7.45
N GLY A 148 -1.92 48.90 -7.03
CA GLY A 148 -2.21 48.20 -5.77
C GLY A 148 -1.75 46.74 -5.79
N ARG A 149 -1.91 46.07 -6.94
CA ARG A 149 -1.40 44.69 -7.13
C ARG A 149 0.12 44.62 -7.09
N ARG A 150 0.84 45.60 -7.64
CA ARG A 150 2.31 45.66 -7.59
C ARG A 150 2.83 45.99 -6.19
N ALA A 151 2.19 46.91 -5.47
CA ALA A 151 2.55 47.23 -4.08
C ALA A 151 2.31 46.04 -3.12
N ALA A 152 1.19 45.34 -3.27
CA ALA A 152 0.92 44.12 -2.49
C ALA A 152 1.89 42.97 -2.82
N TRP A 153 2.37 42.88 -4.06
CA TRP A 153 3.39 41.91 -4.47
C TRP A 153 4.76 42.20 -3.84
N THR A 154 5.22 43.45 -3.87
CA THR A 154 6.52 43.83 -3.29
C THR A 154 6.54 43.68 -1.78
N GLN A 155 5.43 43.99 -1.09
CA GLN A 155 5.31 43.80 0.35
C GLN A 155 5.37 42.32 0.75
N ARG A 156 4.64 41.43 0.05
CA ARG A 156 4.71 39.97 0.28
C ARG A 156 6.12 39.41 0.05
N ASN A 157 6.79 39.85 -1.01
CA ASN A 157 8.17 39.42 -1.28
C ASN A 157 9.14 39.85 -0.17
N ARG A 158 9.02 41.06 0.36
CA ARG A 158 9.85 41.49 1.50
C ARG A 158 9.57 40.68 2.76
N GLN A 159 8.30 40.39 3.06
CA GLN A 159 7.93 39.54 4.19
C GLN A 159 8.51 38.13 4.05
N ALA A 160 8.44 37.54 2.85
CA ALA A 160 9.04 36.24 2.57
C ALA A 160 10.57 36.26 2.68
N GLN A 161 11.22 37.32 2.20
CA GLN A 161 12.67 37.47 2.34
C GLN A 161 13.09 37.64 3.82
N GLN A 162 12.30 38.38 4.61
CA GLN A 162 12.54 38.57 6.04
C GLN A 162 12.34 37.27 6.83
N SER A 163 11.30 36.48 6.52
CA SER A 163 11.08 35.19 7.18
C SER A 163 12.17 34.18 6.86
N LEU A 164 12.63 34.14 5.60
CA LEU A 164 13.78 33.30 5.19
C LEU A 164 15.07 33.73 5.88
N ALA A 165 15.32 35.03 6.01
CA ALA A 165 16.48 35.53 6.74
C ALA A 165 16.42 35.12 8.22
N ALA A 166 15.27 35.28 8.87
CA ALA A 166 15.08 34.87 10.26
C ALA A 166 15.25 33.35 10.46
N ALA A 167 14.70 32.54 9.55
CA ALA A 167 14.87 31.10 9.58
C ALA A 167 16.34 30.68 9.44
N ARG A 168 17.09 31.31 8.52
CA ARG A 168 18.54 31.08 8.36
C ARG A 168 19.31 31.40 9.64
N THR A 169 19.05 32.54 10.26
CA THR A 169 19.72 32.92 11.52
C THR A 169 19.39 31.97 12.67
N SER A 170 18.22 31.33 12.64
CA SER A 170 17.85 30.30 13.63
C SER A 170 18.62 29.01 13.36
N LEU A 171 18.73 28.61 12.08
CA LEU A 171 19.43 27.40 11.66
C LEU A 171 20.95 27.47 11.90
N GLU A 172 21.55 28.66 11.79
CA GLU A 172 22.97 28.90 12.11
C GLU A 172 23.30 28.63 13.59
N ARG A 173 22.32 28.68 14.48
CA ARG A 173 22.49 28.39 15.91
C ARG A 173 22.30 26.91 16.25
N VAL A 174 21.76 26.12 15.32
CA VAL A 174 21.49 24.70 15.53
C VAL A 174 22.75 23.89 15.18
N PRO A 175 23.13 22.90 16.00
CA PRO A 175 24.19 21.97 15.63
C PRO A 175 23.72 21.04 14.48
N VAL A 176 23.83 21.51 13.24
CA VAL A 176 23.30 20.84 12.04
C VAL A 176 23.82 19.42 11.89
N VAL A 177 25.13 19.20 12.02
CA VAL A 177 25.74 17.87 11.83
C VAL A 177 25.24 16.86 12.89
N PRO A 178 25.32 17.16 14.21
CA PRO A 178 24.71 16.29 15.22
C PRO A 178 23.21 16.04 15.02
N ALA A 179 22.47 17.04 14.55
CA ALA A 179 21.04 16.89 14.30
C ALA A 179 20.75 15.93 13.12
N VAL A 180 21.48 16.07 12.01
CA VAL A 180 21.38 15.15 10.86
C VAL A 180 21.71 13.71 11.30
N LEU A 181 22.81 13.52 12.04
CA LEU A 181 23.19 12.20 12.55
C LEU A 181 22.14 11.63 13.51
N ALA A 182 21.56 12.46 14.38
CA ALA A 182 20.47 12.04 15.26
C ALA A 182 19.22 11.63 14.45
N GLY A 183 18.95 12.25 13.31
CA GLY A 183 17.88 11.85 12.39
C GLY A 183 18.10 10.46 11.82
N VAL A 184 19.32 10.18 11.34
CA VAL A 184 19.68 8.83 10.85
C VAL A 184 19.59 7.80 11.98
N ALA A 185 20.10 8.12 13.16
CA ALA A 185 20.04 7.23 14.32
C ALA A 185 18.60 6.97 14.78
N ALA A 186 17.73 7.99 14.75
CA ALA A 186 16.31 7.85 15.07
C ALA A 186 15.59 6.92 14.09
N TYR A 187 15.88 7.03 12.79
CA TYR A 187 15.34 6.12 11.78
C TYR A 187 15.77 4.67 12.06
N ALA A 188 17.07 4.46 12.29
CA ALA A 188 17.62 3.13 12.57
C ALA A 188 17.03 2.54 13.86
N LEU A 189 16.88 3.35 14.91
CA LEU A 189 16.26 2.93 16.18
C LEU A 189 14.80 2.56 15.99
N ASN A 190 14.03 3.36 15.26
CA ASN A 190 12.65 3.03 14.91
C ASN A 190 12.56 1.71 14.17
N PHE A 191 13.38 1.51 13.13
CA PHE A 191 13.42 0.24 12.42
C PHE A 191 13.76 -0.94 13.34
N ALA A 192 14.77 -0.79 14.20
CA ALA A 192 15.15 -1.84 15.15
C ALA A 192 14.00 -2.18 16.12
N LEU A 193 13.27 -1.18 16.62
CA LEU A 193 12.11 -1.40 17.48
C LEU A 193 10.99 -2.16 16.76
N PHE A 194 10.67 -1.75 15.52
CA PHE A 194 9.66 -2.43 14.71
C PHE A 194 10.05 -3.86 14.36
N PHE A 195 11.32 -4.08 14.04
CA PHE A 195 11.87 -5.40 13.76
C PHE A 195 11.74 -6.32 14.98
N VAL A 196 12.08 -5.84 16.18
CA VAL A 196 11.92 -6.60 17.43
C VAL A 196 10.44 -6.89 17.71
N LEU A 197 9.56 -5.89 17.58
CA LEU A 197 8.12 -6.06 17.80
C LEU A 197 7.54 -7.13 16.87
N LEU A 198 7.92 -7.14 15.59
CA LEU A 198 7.43 -8.15 14.66
C LEU A 198 7.99 -9.55 14.91
N ILE A 199 9.24 -9.69 15.35
CA ILE A 199 9.77 -11.01 15.73
C ILE A 199 8.99 -11.58 16.90
N VAL A 200 8.60 -10.74 17.86
CA VAL A 200 7.80 -11.16 19.01
C VAL A 200 6.37 -11.50 18.61
N GLU A 201 5.76 -10.69 17.74
CA GLU A 201 4.36 -10.84 17.34
C GLU A 201 4.16 -11.95 16.29
N PHE A 202 5.14 -12.16 15.41
CA PHE A 202 5.07 -13.11 14.30
C PHE A 202 6.36 -13.94 14.17
N PRO A 203 6.65 -14.83 15.14
CA PRO A 203 7.90 -15.60 15.18
C PRO A 203 8.09 -16.50 13.94
N ASP A 204 7.01 -17.06 13.39
CA ASP A 204 7.06 -18.04 12.30
C ASP A 204 7.09 -17.41 10.89
N ARG A 205 7.01 -16.08 10.78
CA ARG A 205 6.90 -15.37 9.50
C ARG A 205 8.15 -15.51 8.64
N GLY A 206 9.33 -15.66 9.24
CA GLY A 206 10.61 -15.76 8.54
C GLY A 206 10.83 -17.06 7.78
N GLU A 207 10.09 -18.13 8.09
CA GLU A 207 10.31 -19.46 7.49
C GLU A 207 9.32 -19.78 6.36
N SER A 208 8.22 -19.03 6.26
CA SER A 208 7.05 -19.36 5.43
C SER A 208 6.60 -18.23 4.49
N ALA A 209 7.14 -17.01 4.63
CA ALA A 209 6.71 -15.87 3.85
C ALA A 209 7.50 -15.70 2.54
N TYR A 210 6.79 -15.23 1.50
CA TYR A 210 7.35 -14.89 0.19
C TYR A 210 8.31 -13.67 0.25
N TYR A 211 8.25 -12.89 1.34
CA TYR A 211 9.12 -11.75 1.64
C TYR A 211 9.68 -11.87 3.06
N GLY A 212 10.87 -11.33 3.32
CA GLY A 212 11.54 -11.45 4.60
C GLY A 212 10.90 -10.62 5.72
N VAL A 213 11.23 -10.96 6.97
CA VAL A 213 10.80 -10.22 8.16
C VAL A 213 11.32 -8.77 8.14
N THR A 214 12.48 -8.54 7.53
CA THR A 214 13.11 -7.23 7.37
C THR A 214 12.24 -6.27 6.56
N GLU A 215 11.80 -6.70 5.38
CA GLU A 215 10.96 -5.92 4.48
C GLU A 215 9.61 -5.61 5.14
N PHE A 216 9.03 -6.63 5.77
CA PHE A 216 7.74 -6.49 6.46
C PHE A 216 7.82 -5.54 7.67
N ALA A 217 8.92 -5.58 8.45
CA ALA A 217 9.18 -4.62 9.52
C ALA A 217 9.35 -3.19 8.99
N GLY A 218 10.02 -3.06 7.85
CA GLY A 218 10.09 -1.82 7.10
C GLY A 218 8.70 -1.30 6.76
N TRP A 219 7.86 -2.11 6.13
CA TRP A 219 6.51 -1.69 5.74
C TRP A 219 5.65 -1.23 6.92
N PHE A 220 5.72 -1.92 8.07
CA PHE A 220 5.03 -1.48 9.29
C PHE A 220 5.53 -0.11 9.78
N LEU A 221 6.85 0.11 9.74
CA LEU A 221 7.43 1.41 10.08
C LEU A 221 6.92 2.52 9.17
N TYR A 222 6.76 2.26 7.87
CA TYR A 222 6.24 3.23 6.90
C TYR A 222 4.75 3.50 7.11
N ASN A 223 3.95 2.44 7.30
CA ASN A 223 2.52 2.56 7.62
C ASN A 223 2.29 3.33 8.93
N ALA A 224 3.15 3.16 9.93
CA ALA A 224 3.10 3.94 11.16
C ALA A 224 3.30 5.45 10.93
N HIS A 225 3.99 5.85 9.85
CA HIS A 225 4.09 7.24 9.40
C HIS A 225 3.03 7.62 8.36
N GLN A 226 1.96 6.83 8.22
CA GLN A 226 0.89 7.02 7.23
C GLN A 226 1.37 6.93 5.78
N VAL A 227 2.40 6.12 5.53
CA VAL A 227 2.89 5.86 4.18
C VAL A 227 2.40 4.49 3.76
N GLU A 228 1.57 4.44 2.72
CA GLU A 228 1.07 3.20 2.14
C GLU A 228 2.16 2.47 1.36
N ILE A 229 1.99 1.16 1.20
CA ILE A 229 2.88 0.33 0.38
C ILE A 229 2.19 0.09 -0.95
N ALA A 230 2.89 0.42 -2.04
CA ALA A 230 2.40 0.20 -3.39
C ALA A 230 2.81 -1.18 -3.89
N GLU A 231 1.83 -1.93 -4.37
CA GLU A 231 2.00 -3.19 -5.08
C GLU A 231 1.72 -2.96 -6.56
N THR A 232 2.77 -3.03 -7.37
CA THR A 232 2.67 -2.86 -8.83
C THR A 232 2.93 -4.18 -9.52
N THR A 233 1.89 -4.72 -10.15
CA THR A 233 1.97 -5.90 -10.99
C THR A 233 2.01 -5.48 -12.46
N SER A 234 3.07 -5.86 -13.16
CA SER A 234 3.18 -5.75 -14.61
C SER A 234 2.98 -7.11 -15.26
N SER A 235 2.24 -7.15 -16.36
CA SER A 235 2.03 -8.36 -17.16
C SER A 235 1.90 -7.99 -18.63
N THR A 236 1.88 -9.00 -19.50
CA THR A 236 1.59 -8.81 -20.94
C THR A 236 0.20 -8.21 -21.22
N ARG A 237 -0.72 -8.21 -20.24
CA ARG A 237 -2.04 -7.57 -20.35
C ARG A 237 -2.11 -6.13 -19.82
N GLY A 238 -1.00 -5.60 -19.30
CA GLY A 238 -0.93 -4.26 -18.74
C GLY A 238 -0.33 -4.22 -17.33
N MET A 239 -0.34 -3.02 -16.75
CA MET A 239 0.19 -2.73 -15.42
C MET A 239 -0.95 -2.32 -14.49
N THR A 240 -1.01 -2.91 -13.31
CA THR A 240 -1.95 -2.58 -12.24
C THR A 240 -1.17 -2.20 -11.00
N SER A 241 -1.60 -1.14 -10.31
CA SER A 241 -0.99 -0.69 -9.06
C SER A 241 -2.08 -0.51 -8.02
N GLN A 242 -1.86 -1.05 -6.82
CA GLN A 242 -2.74 -0.88 -5.66
C GLN A 242 -1.89 -0.49 -4.45
N THR A 243 -2.50 0.17 -3.47
CA THR A 243 -1.83 0.59 -2.25
C THR A 243 -2.52 0.01 -1.03
N SER A 244 -1.73 -0.39 -0.04
CA SER A 244 -2.19 -1.08 1.15
C SER A 244 -1.52 -0.57 2.42
N ASN A 245 -2.24 -0.70 3.53
CA ASN A 245 -1.72 -0.45 4.87
C ASN A 245 -1.70 -1.79 5.63
N TYR A 246 -0.60 -2.52 5.49
CA TYR A 246 -0.38 -3.81 6.16
C TYR A 246 -0.51 -3.74 7.68
N LEU A 247 -0.24 -2.59 8.30
CA LEU A 247 -0.46 -2.45 9.74
C LEU A 247 -1.96 -2.57 10.05
N VAL A 248 -2.82 -1.81 9.36
CA VAL A 248 -4.28 -1.91 9.56
C VAL A 248 -4.82 -3.29 9.16
N GLU A 249 -4.32 -3.86 8.07
CA GLU A 249 -4.74 -5.19 7.60
C GLU A 249 -4.38 -6.30 8.60
N ALA A 250 -3.20 -6.24 9.23
CA ALA A 250 -2.79 -7.21 10.23
C ALA A 250 -3.70 -7.21 11.46
N TYR A 251 -4.10 -6.02 11.95
CA TYR A 251 -5.03 -5.90 13.08
C TYR A 251 -6.47 -6.29 12.72
N SER A 252 -6.84 -6.19 11.45
CA SER A 252 -8.18 -6.58 10.98
C SER A 252 -8.31 -8.10 10.80
N SER A 253 -7.20 -8.79 10.55
CA SER A 253 -7.17 -10.22 10.19
C SER A 253 -6.67 -11.12 11.31
N THR A 254 -5.93 -10.60 12.29
CA THR A 254 -5.25 -11.38 13.33
C THR A 254 -5.41 -10.74 14.70
N SER A 255 -5.58 -11.55 15.74
CA SER A 255 -5.48 -11.07 17.12
C SER A 255 -4.02 -10.77 17.46
N THR A 256 -3.68 -9.50 17.67
CA THR A 256 -2.33 -9.08 18.06
C THR A 256 -2.20 -8.87 19.57
N THR A 257 -0.99 -9.05 20.11
CA THR A 257 -0.70 -8.83 21.54
C THR A 257 -0.36 -7.37 21.84
N VAL A 258 0.35 -6.72 20.93
CA VAL A 258 0.66 -5.29 21.01
C VAL A 258 -0.55 -4.48 20.49
N PRO A 259 -1.00 -3.43 21.21
CA PRO A 259 -2.02 -2.51 20.71
C PRO A 259 -1.57 -1.66 19.51
N ASP A 260 -2.49 -1.37 18.59
CA ASP A 260 -2.24 -0.64 17.33
C ASP A 260 -1.66 0.75 17.54
N PHE A 261 -2.22 1.52 18.48
CA PHE A 261 -1.80 2.89 18.76
C PHE A 261 -0.33 2.99 19.20
N LEU A 262 0.26 1.92 19.76
CA LEU A 262 1.67 1.92 20.14
C LEU A 262 2.59 1.97 18.93
N TYR A 263 2.23 1.31 17.83
CA TYR A 263 3.02 1.37 16.60
C TYR A 263 3.07 2.79 16.03
N TYR A 264 1.98 3.55 16.13
CA TYR A 264 1.96 4.96 15.72
C TYR A 264 2.69 5.88 16.71
N LEU A 265 2.74 5.52 17.99
CA LEU A 265 3.37 6.31 19.04
C LEU A 265 4.91 6.17 19.05
N VAL A 266 5.44 4.96 18.82
CA VAL A 266 6.88 4.67 18.79
C VAL A 266 7.68 5.68 17.95
N PRO A 267 7.35 5.93 16.66
CA PRO A 267 8.13 6.85 15.85
C PRO A 267 8.06 8.29 16.38
N MET A 268 6.92 8.71 16.92
CA MET A 268 6.78 10.04 17.53
C MET A 268 7.67 10.16 18.77
N VAL A 269 7.69 9.16 19.65
CA VAL A 269 8.53 9.19 20.87
C VAL A 269 10.01 9.21 20.52
N VAL A 270 10.46 8.37 19.57
CA VAL A 270 11.87 8.32 19.17
C VAL A 270 12.31 9.63 18.53
N LEU A 271 11.51 10.23 17.64
CA LEU A 271 11.80 11.54 17.05
C LEU A 271 11.82 12.66 18.10
N TYR A 272 10.89 12.62 19.06
CA TYR A 272 10.84 13.57 20.16
C TYR A 272 12.12 13.50 21.00
N LEU A 273 12.53 12.28 21.41
CA LEU A 273 13.75 12.06 22.17
C LEU A 273 14.99 12.48 21.38
N ALA A 274 15.05 12.23 20.08
CA ALA A 274 16.14 12.66 19.22
C ALA A 274 16.26 14.20 19.17
N GLY A 275 15.15 14.91 18.94
CA GLY A 275 15.13 16.38 18.96
C GLY A 275 15.54 16.96 20.32
N LEU A 276 15.04 16.37 21.40
CA LEU A 276 15.41 16.76 22.77
C LEU A 276 16.91 16.52 23.06
N ALA A 277 17.45 15.40 22.58
CA ALA A 277 18.85 15.04 22.74
C ALA A 277 19.78 15.96 21.93
N VAL A 278 19.33 16.49 20.80
CA VAL A 278 20.08 17.46 19.99
C VAL A 278 20.06 18.84 20.65
N VAL A 279 18.89 19.37 21.01
CA VAL A 279 18.78 20.73 21.59
C VAL A 279 19.55 20.84 22.91
N ARG A 280 19.54 19.79 23.74
CA ARG A 280 20.29 19.74 25.01
C ARG A 280 21.80 19.71 24.84
N ARG A 281 22.29 19.33 23.66
CA ARG A 281 23.73 19.32 23.34
C ARG A 281 24.17 20.54 22.53
N ALA A 282 23.23 21.41 22.13
CA ALA A 282 23.54 22.63 21.40
C ALA A 282 24.37 23.59 22.26
N ARG A 283 25.40 24.17 21.64
CA ARG A 283 26.26 25.18 22.26
C ARG A 283 26.45 26.34 21.26
N PRO A 284 26.10 27.58 21.64
CA PRO A 284 25.41 27.96 22.88
C PRO A 284 23.99 27.40 22.95
N THR A 285 23.45 27.28 24.17
CA THR A 285 22.07 26.81 24.39
C THR A 285 21.07 27.81 23.78
N PRO A 286 20.06 27.36 23.02
CA PRO A 286 19.06 28.27 22.45
C PRO A 286 18.24 28.97 23.54
N GLU A 287 18.23 30.30 23.55
CA GLU A 287 17.48 31.11 24.53
C GLU A 287 15.99 31.26 24.17
N ARG A 288 15.67 31.07 22.88
CA ARG A 288 14.33 31.25 22.33
C ARG A 288 13.78 29.93 21.85
N TRP A 289 12.49 29.72 22.07
CA TRP A 289 11.81 28.51 21.62
C TRP A 289 11.79 28.37 20.10
N GLN A 290 11.82 29.50 19.36
CA GLN A 290 11.94 29.48 17.90
C GLN A 290 13.29 28.93 17.45
N ASP A 291 14.37 29.30 18.15
CA ASP A 291 15.73 28.82 17.86
C ASP A 291 15.84 27.32 18.17
N GLY A 292 15.21 26.86 19.27
CA GLY A 292 15.11 25.44 19.60
C GLY A 292 14.27 24.65 18.59
N ALA A 293 13.14 25.19 18.14
CA ALA A 293 12.26 24.54 17.17
C ALA A 293 12.95 24.27 15.82
N ALA A 294 13.96 25.06 15.47
CA ALA A 294 14.73 24.88 14.24
C ALA A 294 15.50 23.55 14.19
N VAL A 295 15.66 22.83 15.31
CA VAL A 295 16.25 21.48 15.37
C VAL A 295 15.54 20.46 14.48
N GLY A 296 14.23 20.59 14.31
CA GLY A 296 13.44 19.65 13.49
C GLY A 296 13.90 19.60 12.02
N VAL A 297 14.40 20.71 11.48
CA VAL A 297 14.79 20.82 10.06
C VAL A 297 16.04 19.98 9.72
N PRO A 298 17.20 20.15 10.38
CA PRO A 298 18.36 19.31 10.11
C PRO A 298 18.14 17.87 10.57
N LEU A 299 17.32 17.62 11.60
CA LEU A 299 16.90 16.26 11.97
C LEU A 299 16.17 15.57 10.81
N ALA A 300 15.23 16.28 10.17
CA ALA A 300 14.53 15.80 8.98
C ALA A 300 15.49 15.52 7.82
N GLY A 301 16.57 16.31 7.66
CA GLY A 301 17.59 16.05 6.63
C GLY A 301 18.18 14.64 6.71
N GLY A 302 18.55 14.20 7.92
CA GLY A 302 19.06 12.84 8.13
C GLY A 302 18.00 11.76 8.01
N TYR A 303 16.83 12.00 8.61
CA TYR A 303 15.73 11.04 8.61
C TYR A 303 15.15 10.82 7.19
N ALA A 304 14.99 11.88 6.40
CA ALA A 304 14.54 11.82 5.01
C ALA A 304 15.51 11.05 4.11
N ALA A 305 16.82 11.26 4.27
CA ALA A 305 17.83 10.52 3.52
C ALA A 305 17.76 9.00 3.84
N ALA A 306 17.64 8.66 5.12
CA ALA A 306 17.47 7.27 5.55
C ALA A 306 16.15 6.65 5.08
N THR A 307 15.07 7.44 5.06
CA THR A 307 13.76 7.05 4.54
C THR A 307 13.84 6.74 3.04
N LEU A 308 14.39 7.64 2.23
CA LEU A 308 14.53 7.35 0.79
C LEU A 308 15.41 6.13 0.53
N LEU A 309 16.51 5.99 1.27
CA LEU A 309 17.38 4.83 1.15
C LEU A 309 16.64 3.54 1.50
N GLY A 310 15.89 3.51 2.61
CA GLY A 310 15.10 2.35 3.00
C GLY A 310 14.04 1.99 1.96
N ALA A 311 13.24 2.96 1.52
CA ALA A 311 12.15 2.74 0.56
C ALA A 311 12.65 2.23 -0.79
N LEU A 312 13.79 2.74 -1.27
CA LEU A 312 14.32 2.40 -2.59
C LEU A 312 15.22 1.16 -2.62
N SER A 313 15.68 0.67 -1.46
CA SER A 313 16.67 -0.43 -1.44
C SER A 313 16.35 -1.53 -0.45
N VAL A 314 16.15 -1.20 0.82
CA VAL A 314 16.03 -2.21 1.88
C VAL A 314 14.63 -2.80 1.96
N PHE A 315 13.61 -1.99 1.67
CA PHE A 315 12.20 -2.34 1.83
C PHE A 315 11.44 -2.36 0.49
N SER A 316 12.18 -2.49 -0.60
CA SER A 316 11.64 -2.70 -1.94
C SER A 316 11.86 -4.16 -2.31
N VAL A 317 10.81 -4.82 -2.78
CA VAL A 317 10.91 -6.16 -3.35
C VAL A 317 10.43 -6.15 -4.79
N ASP A 318 11.31 -6.57 -5.69
CA ASP A 318 11.02 -6.76 -7.10
C ASP A 318 11.17 -8.24 -7.46
N VAL A 319 10.10 -8.85 -7.97
CA VAL A 319 10.12 -10.23 -8.47
C VAL A 319 9.77 -10.24 -9.95
N THR A 320 10.71 -10.72 -10.77
CA THR A 320 10.50 -10.88 -12.22
C THR A 320 10.19 -12.34 -12.53
N ASN A 321 9.01 -12.61 -13.09
CA ASN A 321 8.60 -13.96 -13.45
C ASN A 321 9.14 -14.35 -14.83
N ASN A 322 10.18 -15.19 -14.85
CA ASN A 322 10.82 -15.65 -16.09
C ASN A 322 9.92 -16.48 -17.03
N TYR A 323 8.76 -16.97 -16.56
CA TYR A 323 7.86 -17.84 -17.34
C TYR A 323 6.57 -17.15 -17.84
N GLY A 324 6.33 -15.88 -17.49
CA GLY A 324 5.09 -15.16 -17.81
C GLY A 324 5.25 -13.71 -18.27
N GLY A 325 6.49 -13.21 -18.38
CA GLY A 325 6.80 -11.87 -18.88
C GLY A 325 6.25 -10.73 -18.00
N GLY A 326 5.94 -11.01 -16.75
CA GLY A 326 5.42 -10.04 -15.78
C GLY A 326 6.35 -9.84 -14.60
N SER A 327 6.21 -8.72 -13.92
CA SER A 327 6.93 -8.39 -12.67
C SER A 327 5.96 -8.01 -11.57
N LEU A 328 6.34 -8.27 -10.33
CA LEU A 328 5.68 -7.77 -9.12
C LEU A 328 6.68 -6.89 -8.39
N SER A 329 6.29 -5.67 -8.07
CA SER A 329 7.09 -4.73 -7.29
C SER A 329 6.28 -4.29 -6.06
N ILE A 330 6.86 -4.42 -4.87
CA ILE A 330 6.26 -4.01 -3.61
C ILE A 330 7.23 -3.08 -2.90
N GLN A 331 6.83 -1.83 -2.70
CA GLN A 331 7.68 -0.84 -2.05
C GLN A 331 6.86 0.29 -1.42
N PRO A 332 7.42 1.02 -0.44
CA PRO A 332 6.74 2.20 0.08
C PRO A 332 6.52 3.25 -1.01
N GLU A 333 5.38 3.93 -0.95
CA GLU A 333 5.12 5.06 -1.84
C GLU A 333 6.12 6.20 -1.60
N LEU A 334 6.91 6.54 -2.62
CA LEU A 334 8.07 7.43 -2.47
C LEU A 334 7.70 8.87 -2.08
N LEU A 335 6.61 9.39 -2.63
CA LEU A 335 6.17 10.76 -2.37
C LEU A 335 5.70 10.95 -0.92
N PRO A 336 4.73 10.18 -0.38
CA PRO A 336 4.38 10.24 1.03
C PRO A 336 5.53 9.79 1.95
N ALA A 337 6.37 8.83 1.54
CA ALA A 337 7.57 8.48 2.28
C ALA A 337 8.47 9.70 2.52
N LEU A 338 8.77 10.46 1.47
CA LEU A 338 9.61 11.64 1.62
C LEU A 338 8.90 12.77 2.39
N LEU A 339 7.66 13.09 2.00
CA LEU A 339 6.96 14.26 2.53
C LEU A 339 6.45 14.06 3.95
N LEU A 340 5.81 12.91 4.24
CA LEU A 340 5.23 12.64 5.55
C LEU A 340 6.30 12.09 6.49
N MET A 341 6.84 10.91 6.19
CA MET A 341 7.79 10.23 7.06
C MET A 341 9.14 10.95 7.12
N GLY A 342 9.70 11.36 5.98
CA GLY A 342 11.01 11.99 5.90
C GLY A 342 11.06 13.43 6.42
N ILE A 343 10.01 14.22 6.15
CA ILE A 343 10.01 15.66 6.41
C ILE A 343 9.01 16.05 7.49
N ALA A 344 7.71 15.80 7.30
CA ALA A 344 6.67 16.34 8.19
C ALA A 344 6.83 15.84 9.63
N TYR A 345 6.99 14.52 9.82
CA TYR A 345 7.13 13.93 11.16
C TYR A 345 8.35 14.47 11.92
N PRO A 346 9.59 14.42 11.39
CA PRO A 346 10.76 14.93 12.10
C PRO A 346 10.73 16.45 12.30
N VAL A 347 10.21 17.24 11.34
CA VAL A 347 10.09 18.69 11.49
C VAL A 347 9.12 19.04 12.61
N ILE A 348 7.93 18.42 12.63
CA ILE A 348 6.90 18.71 13.63
C ILE A 348 7.35 18.21 15.00
N ILE A 349 7.66 16.92 15.11
CA ILE A 349 7.92 16.28 16.41
C ILE A 349 9.29 16.70 16.96
N GLY A 350 10.33 16.72 16.12
CA GLY A 350 11.66 17.20 16.51
C GLY A 350 11.67 18.71 16.81
N GLY A 351 10.86 19.48 16.09
CA GLY A 351 10.66 20.91 16.37
C GLY A 351 9.96 21.17 17.71
N ILE A 352 8.91 20.41 18.03
CA ILE A 352 8.23 20.47 19.34
C ILE A 352 9.24 20.13 20.45
N ALA A 353 10.02 19.05 20.30
CA ALA A 353 11.03 18.67 21.27
C ALA A 353 12.10 19.74 21.47
N GLY A 354 12.57 20.36 20.39
CA GLY A 354 13.53 21.48 20.45
C GLY A 354 12.97 22.74 21.10
N ALA A 355 11.70 23.08 20.82
CA ALA A 355 11.02 24.22 21.42
C ALA A 355 10.83 24.05 22.94
N ILE A 356 10.52 22.84 23.40
CA ILE A 356 10.38 22.52 24.82
C ILE A 356 11.76 22.50 25.49
N GLY A 357 12.73 21.79 24.91
CA GLY A 357 14.07 21.63 25.49
C GLY A 357 14.91 22.91 25.53
N SER A 358 14.50 23.98 24.88
CA SER A 358 15.14 25.31 24.95
C SER A 358 14.57 26.21 26.07
N ARG A 359 13.43 25.87 26.67
CA ARG A 359 12.79 26.68 27.71
C ARG A 359 13.16 26.29 29.14
N GLU A 360 13.64 25.07 29.35
CA GLU A 360 13.91 24.54 30.69
C GLU A 360 15.42 24.44 30.94
N PRO A 361 16.01 25.28 31.82
CA PRO A 361 17.19 24.88 32.54
C PRO A 361 16.74 23.82 33.55
N LEU A 362 16.77 22.54 33.16
CA LEU A 362 16.69 21.46 34.13
C LEU A 362 18.02 21.44 34.88
N PHE A 363 17.98 22.06 36.06
CA PHE A 363 18.99 22.15 37.14
C PHE A 363 19.99 23.31 37.06
#